data_AF-A0A1G2WIJ5-F1
#
_entry.id   AF-A0A1G2WIJ5-F1
#
_cell.length_a   1.000
_cell.length_b   1.000
_cell.length_c   1.000
_cell.angle_alpha   90.00
_cell.angle_beta   90.00
_cell.angle_gamma   90.00
#
_symmetry.space_group_name_H-M   'P 1'
#
loop_
_entity.id
_entity.type
_entity.pdbx_description
1 polymer ?
#
loop_
_entity_poly.entity_id
_entity_poly.type
_entity_poly.pdbx_seq_one_letter_code
_entity_poly.pdbx_strand_id
1 'polypeptide(L)'
;MPPKKRPRGKRSSRKKNGGRQLKVLLASLCLVGFLLISLLILSYLRQSWQPKPVPPIETGQFALEDLRVELESALLRSGISLDQIKTGEQNGVATFDVGSPFPPEAVLRSLSERVQRVTPDARIDTGIHPDAIAVYLRDRIVYLLRFTPPPIEPPPYQPPLLQPPLVQPPLSPPGRGRMAIIMDDLGQDMRSARSLLDIDLAVTFAIIPKNERATRVATLAHQHGREVIVHIPMEPKGYPAMNPGTDALFLKLSAEDIRRRFQSYLQRVPFAVGGNNHMGSKFTQSQEQMTVVIDELRKAGMFFVDSRTSGQSVAFEVALAAGVPAASRDLFLDNVQNEELIAREIHKLVRLAIKRGRAVGICHPYPQTLAALRREADYIRSQGVEVVPVSQLLVR
;
A
#
# COMPACT_ATOMS: atom_id res chain seq x y z
N MET A 1 18.34 -11.50 144.61
CA MET A 1 16.97 -12.03 144.49
C MET A 1 16.64 -12.27 143.02
N PRO A 2 16.49 -13.52 142.55
CA PRO A 2 15.75 -13.80 141.32
C PRO A 2 14.24 -13.79 141.66
N PRO A 3 13.33 -13.43 140.74
CA PRO A 3 12.75 -14.44 139.83
C PRO A 3 12.26 -13.77 138.51
N LYS A 4 11.56 -14.34 137.52
CA LYS A 4 10.74 -15.55 137.34
C LYS A 4 10.52 -15.70 135.81
N LYS A 5 10.55 -16.94 135.29
CA LYS A 5 10.17 -17.27 133.90
C LYS A 5 8.65 -17.50 133.74
N ARG A 6 8.21 -17.30 132.50
CA ARG A 6 7.03 -17.85 131.74
C ARG A 6 5.85 -16.87 131.55
N PRO A 7 5.01 -17.01 130.49
CA PRO A 7 4.96 -18.05 129.45
C PRO A 7 4.90 -17.57 127.98
N ARG A 8 5.05 -18.53 127.05
CA ARG A 8 4.81 -18.43 125.60
C ARG A 8 3.33 -18.15 125.29
N GLY A 9 3.06 -17.11 124.51
CA GLY A 9 1.78 -16.88 123.84
C GLY A 9 1.90 -17.10 122.33
N LYS A 10 1.27 -18.16 121.80
CA LYS A 10 0.93 -18.29 120.38
C LYS A 10 -0.20 -17.29 120.08
N ARG A 11 -0.03 -16.41 119.09
CA ARG A 11 -1.16 -15.70 118.44
C ARG A 11 -0.87 -15.41 116.97
N SER A 12 -1.51 -16.22 116.13
CA SER A 12 -2.30 -15.83 114.95
C SER A 12 -1.64 -14.92 113.91
N SER A 13 -1.27 -15.53 112.79
CA SER A 13 -1.05 -14.87 111.50
C SER A 13 -2.31 -14.09 111.05
N ARG A 14 -2.30 -12.77 111.21
CA ARG A 14 -3.27 -11.91 110.50
C ARG A 14 -2.59 -11.42 109.22
N LYS A 15 -2.88 -12.11 108.10
CA LYS A 15 -2.48 -11.73 106.74
C LYS A 15 -2.73 -10.23 106.53
N LYS A 16 -1.67 -9.47 106.24
CA LYS A 16 -1.75 -8.08 105.77
C LYS A 16 -2.42 -8.05 104.39
N ASN A 17 -3.75 -7.93 104.37
CA ASN A 17 -4.58 -7.86 103.16
C ASN A 17 -4.46 -6.51 102.41
N GLY A 18 -3.80 -5.50 102.99
CA GLY A 18 -3.69 -4.15 102.40
C GLY A 18 -2.85 -4.09 101.12
N GLY A 19 -1.78 -4.87 101.01
CA GLY A 19 -0.94 -4.90 99.80
C GLY A 19 -1.63 -5.58 98.60
N ARG A 20 -2.57 -6.50 98.85
CA ARG A 20 -3.32 -7.17 97.79
C ARG A 20 -4.42 -6.28 97.24
N GLN A 21 -5.12 -5.53 98.10
CA GLN A 21 -6.12 -4.56 97.63
C GLN A 21 -5.50 -3.41 96.83
N LEU A 22 -4.34 -2.89 97.24
CA LEU A 22 -3.64 -1.86 96.48
C LEU A 22 -3.15 -2.36 95.11
N LYS A 23 -2.64 -3.60 95.03
CA LYS A 23 -2.25 -4.23 93.77
C LYS A 23 -3.44 -4.48 92.85
N VAL A 24 -4.58 -4.88 93.41
CA VAL A 24 -5.82 -5.05 92.63
C VAL A 24 -6.31 -3.70 92.12
N LEU A 25 -6.35 -2.65 92.96
CA LEU A 25 -6.71 -1.29 92.53
C LEU A 25 -5.79 -0.75 91.42
N LEU A 26 -4.48 -0.95 91.55
CA LEU A 26 -3.52 -0.51 90.54
C LEU A 26 -3.69 -1.30 89.23
N ALA A 27 -3.90 -2.61 89.29
CA ALA A 27 -4.20 -3.44 88.13
C ALA A 27 -5.51 -3.02 87.45
N SER A 28 -6.54 -2.68 88.23
CA SER A 28 -7.81 -2.15 87.73
C SER A 28 -7.61 -0.82 87.01
N LEU A 29 -6.82 0.09 87.58
CA LEU A 29 -6.48 1.38 86.97
C LEU A 29 -5.70 1.22 85.66
N CYS A 30 -4.73 0.30 85.62
CA CYS A 30 -4.00 -0.03 84.39
C CYS A 30 -4.93 -0.65 83.33
N LEU A 31 -5.84 -1.52 83.72
CA LEU A 31 -6.81 -2.14 82.80
C LEU A 31 -7.77 -1.10 82.22
N VAL A 32 -8.29 -0.20 83.07
CA VAL A 32 -9.17 0.90 82.64
C VAL A 32 -8.41 1.86 81.74
N GLY A 33 -7.17 2.22 82.08
CA GLY A 33 -6.32 3.05 81.22
C GLY A 33 -6.03 2.40 79.87
N PHE A 34 -5.72 1.10 79.85
CA PHE A 34 -5.51 0.33 78.63
C PHE A 34 -6.78 0.27 77.76
N LEU A 35 -7.95 0.08 78.37
CA LEU A 35 -9.24 0.10 77.67
C LEU A 35 -9.54 1.47 77.07
N LEU A 36 -9.29 2.55 77.81
CA LEU A 36 -9.49 3.92 77.32
C LEU A 36 -8.55 4.26 76.16
N ILE A 37 -7.27 3.87 76.28
CA ILE A 37 -6.29 4.05 75.19
C ILE A 37 -6.68 3.19 73.98
N SER A 38 -7.11 1.94 74.19
CA SER A 38 -7.57 1.07 73.11
C SER A 38 -8.81 1.62 72.42
N LEU A 39 -9.76 2.19 73.18
CA LEU A 39 -10.95 2.86 72.63
C LEU A 39 -10.58 4.12 71.86
N LEU A 40 -9.62 4.92 72.35
CA LEU A 40 -9.09 6.08 71.64
C LEU A 40 -8.40 5.67 70.33
N ILE A 41 -7.59 4.61 70.34
CA ILE A 41 -6.93 4.07 69.15
C ILE A 41 -7.98 3.52 68.18
N LEU A 42 -8.97 2.77 68.64
CA LEU A 42 -10.06 2.25 67.80
C LEU A 42 -10.91 3.39 67.21
N SER A 43 -11.18 4.45 67.99
CA SER A 43 -11.88 5.64 67.50
C SER A 43 -11.05 6.37 66.46
N TYR A 44 -9.74 6.54 66.70
CA TYR A 44 -8.82 7.17 65.76
C TYR A 44 -8.68 6.35 64.46
N LEU A 45 -8.56 5.02 64.56
CA LEU A 45 -8.54 4.11 63.41
C LEU A 45 -9.87 4.15 62.65
N ARG A 46 -11.01 4.18 63.34
CA ARG A 46 -12.33 4.32 62.71
C ARG A 46 -12.52 5.67 62.01
N GLN A 47 -11.97 6.74 62.58
CA GLN A 47 -12.10 8.10 62.04
C GLN A 47 -11.12 8.37 60.90
N SER A 48 -9.93 7.74 60.94
CA SER A 48 -8.93 7.76 59.87
C SER A 48 -9.23 6.76 58.74
N TRP A 49 -10.01 5.72 59.03
CA TRP A 49 -10.57 4.82 58.02
C TRP A 49 -11.86 5.39 57.46
N GLN A 50 -11.73 6.37 56.57
CA GLN A 50 -12.73 6.54 55.53
C GLN A 50 -12.33 5.63 54.38
N PRO A 51 -13.19 4.71 53.90
CA PRO A 51 -12.94 4.10 52.61
C PRO A 51 -12.77 5.29 51.64
N LYS A 52 -11.63 5.37 50.96
CA LYS A 52 -11.49 6.33 49.86
C LYS A 52 -12.77 6.17 49.04
N PRO A 53 -13.53 7.25 48.76
CA PRO A 53 -14.67 7.13 47.87
C PRO A 53 -14.12 6.40 46.65
N VAL A 54 -14.66 5.20 46.37
CA VAL A 54 -14.35 4.54 45.12
C VAL A 54 -14.71 5.61 44.10
N PRO A 55 -13.72 6.13 43.33
CA PRO A 55 -14.05 7.13 42.32
C PRO A 55 -15.23 6.57 41.55
N PRO A 56 -16.30 7.35 41.32
CA PRO A 56 -17.43 6.84 40.54
C PRO A 56 -16.81 6.17 39.33
N ILE A 57 -17.06 4.86 39.19
CA ILE A 57 -16.65 4.07 38.03
C ILE A 57 -17.02 4.96 36.87
N GLU A 58 -16.02 5.54 36.19
CA GLU A 58 -16.30 6.42 35.07
C GLU A 58 -16.92 5.50 34.02
N THR A 59 -18.25 5.41 34.01
CA THR A 59 -18.99 4.47 33.15
C THR A 59 -18.62 4.69 31.69
N GLY A 60 -18.14 5.90 31.35
CA GLY A 60 -17.51 6.20 30.07
C GLY A 60 -16.14 5.54 29.85
N GLN A 61 -15.23 5.52 30.83
CA GLN A 61 -13.93 4.84 30.70
C GLN A 61 -14.10 3.32 30.57
N PHE A 62 -14.99 2.72 31.34
CA PHE A 62 -15.27 1.27 31.22
C PHE A 62 -15.91 0.95 29.86
N ALA A 63 -16.85 1.76 29.38
CA ALA A 63 -17.44 1.57 28.06
C ALA A 63 -16.42 1.75 26.92
N LEU A 64 -15.46 2.67 27.06
CA LEU A 64 -14.37 2.84 26.09
C LEU A 64 -13.44 1.63 26.09
N GLU A 65 -13.03 1.14 27.25
CA GLU A 65 -12.19 -0.07 27.34
C GLU A 65 -12.92 -1.31 26.82
N ASP A 66 -14.19 -1.49 27.14
CA ASP A 66 -14.99 -2.62 26.62
C ASP A 66 -15.13 -2.54 25.08
N LEU A 67 -15.35 -1.34 24.54
CA LEU A 67 -15.36 -1.10 23.09
C LEU A 67 -14.00 -1.39 22.47
N ARG A 68 -12.92 -0.93 23.09
CA ARG A 68 -11.55 -1.17 22.63
C ARG A 68 -11.26 -2.68 22.57
N VAL A 69 -11.58 -3.41 23.62
CA VAL A 69 -11.40 -4.86 23.70
C VAL A 69 -12.21 -5.57 22.62
N GLU A 70 -13.45 -5.16 22.36
CA GLU A 70 -14.26 -5.77 21.31
C GLU A 70 -13.73 -5.44 19.90
N LEU A 71 -13.25 -4.22 19.67
CA LEU A 71 -12.62 -3.82 18.41
C LEU A 71 -11.34 -4.61 18.15
N GLU A 72 -10.43 -4.69 19.13
CA GLU A 72 -9.19 -5.48 19.03
C GLU A 72 -9.52 -6.97 18.83
N SER A 73 -10.47 -7.50 19.59
CA SER A 73 -10.92 -8.90 19.44
C SER A 73 -11.52 -9.18 18.06
N ALA A 74 -12.27 -8.23 17.49
CA ALA A 74 -12.84 -8.37 16.16
C ALA A 74 -11.77 -8.32 15.05
N LEU A 75 -10.74 -7.48 15.20
CA LEU A 75 -9.60 -7.44 14.28
C LEU A 75 -8.84 -8.78 14.32
N LEU A 76 -8.53 -9.29 15.52
CA LEU A 76 -7.87 -10.58 15.72
C LEU A 76 -8.67 -11.75 15.13
N ARG A 77 -9.99 -11.79 15.37
CA ARG A 77 -10.88 -12.81 14.80
C ARG A 77 -10.98 -12.75 13.28
N SER A 78 -10.70 -11.60 12.69
CA SER A 78 -10.67 -11.41 11.23
C SER A 78 -9.33 -11.84 10.62
N GLY A 79 -8.43 -12.42 11.42
CA GLY A 79 -7.12 -12.90 10.97
C GLY A 79 -6.03 -11.82 10.91
N ILE A 80 -6.30 -10.63 11.48
CA ILE A 80 -5.35 -9.52 11.54
C ILE A 80 -4.49 -9.70 12.78
N SER A 81 -3.18 -9.79 12.63
CA SER A 81 -2.25 -9.97 13.75
C SER A 81 -1.91 -8.64 14.43
N LEU A 82 -1.47 -8.70 15.70
CA LEU A 82 -1.21 -7.48 16.50
C LEU A 82 -0.12 -6.58 15.90
N ASP A 83 0.86 -7.13 15.19
CA ASP A 83 1.92 -6.39 14.49
C ASP A 83 1.40 -5.55 13.32
N GLN A 84 0.21 -5.89 12.80
CA GLN A 84 -0.47 -5.14 11.75
C GLN A 84 -1.34 -4.01 12.30
N ILE A 85 -1.46 -3.85 13.62
CA ILE A 85 -2.32 -2.86 14.26
C ILE A 85 -1.44 -1.84 14.98
N LYS A 86 -1.48 -0.59 14.55
CA LYS A 86 -0.84 0.53 15.26
C LYS A 86 -1.89 1.40 15.91
N THR A 87 -1.80 1.59 17.22
CA THR A 87 -2.72 2.44 17.97
C THR A 87 -2.13 3.81 18.23
N GLY A 88 -2.94 4.86 18.13
CA GLY A 88 -2.57 6.23 18.44
C GLY A 88 -3.75 7.02 19.00
N GLU A 89 -3.55 8.31 19.20
CA GLU A 89 -4.60 9.24 19.60
C GLU A 89 -4.45 10.54 18.83
N GLN A 90 -5.54 11.05 18.24
CA GLN A 90 -5.58 12.33 17.55
C GLN A 90 -6.79 13.12 18.01
N ASN A 91 -6.57 14.31 18.57
CA ASN A 91 -7.63 15.21 19.03
C ASN A 91 -8.64 14.54 19.99
N GLY A 92 -8.18 13.64 20.86
CA GLY A 92 -9.04 12.90 21.80
C GLY A 92 -9.81 11.73 21.19
N VAL A 93 -9.49 11.35 19.95
CA VAL A 93 -10.02 10.14 19.27
C VAL A 93 -8.92 9.11 19.20
N ALA A 94 -9.16 7.91 19.71
CA ALA A 94 -8.21 6.82 19.60
C ALA A 94 -8.22 6.25 18.17
N THR A 95 -7.05 6.10 17.55
CA THR A 95 -6.90 5.68 16.16
C THR A 95 -6.30 4.27 16.09
N PHE A 96 -6.80 3.44 15.19
CA PHE A 96 -6.20 2.16 14.81
C PHE A 96 -5.80 2.22 13.34
N ASP A 97 -4.50 2.20 13.05
CA ASP A 97 -4.00 1.99 11.70
C ASP A 97 -3.80 0.49 11.49
N VAL A 98 -4.61 -0.09 10.62
CA VAL A 98 -4.74 -1.53 10.41
C VAL A 98 -4.16 -1.89 9.05
N GLY A 99 -3.08 -2.68 9.05
CA GLY A 99 -2.39 -3.22 7.88
C GLY A 99 -3.15 -4.34 7.16
N SER A 100 -4.42 -4.11 6.82
CA SER A 100 -5.34 -5.07 6.19
C SER A 100 -6.23 -4.37 5.15
N PRO A 101 -6.72 -5.11 4.13
CA PRO A 101 -7.82 -4.62 3.29
C PRO A 101 -9.05 -4.22 4.12
N PHE A 102 -9.88 -3.32 3.57
CA PHE A 102 -11.13 -2.91 4.19
C PHE A 102 -12.09 -4.12 4.36
N PRO A 103 -12.76 -4.27 5.53
CA PRO A 103 -13.55 -5.46 5.80
C PRO A 103 -14.77 -5.62 4.88
N PRO A 104 -15.14 -6.85 4.47
CA PRO A 104 -16.37 -7.11 3.74
C PRO A 104 -17.63 -6.76 4.56
N GLU A 105 -18.75 -6.48 3.89
CA GLU A 105 -20.01 -6.06 4.52
C GLU A 105 -20.51 -7.05 5.60
N ALA A 106 -20.33 -8.35 5.40
CA ALA A 106 -20.69 -9.37 6.38
C ALA A 106 -19.92 -9.23 7.71
N VAL A 107 -18.63 -8.87 7.64
CA VAL A 107 -17.78 -8.64 8.81
C VAL A 107 -18.20 -7.35 9.52
N LEU A 108 -18.49 -6.29 8.75
CA LEU A 108 -18.97 -5.01 9.28
C LEU A 108 -20.29 -5.17 10.03
N ARG A 109 -21.25 -5.94 9.48
CA ARG A 109 -22.52 -6.23 10.14
C ARG A 109 -22.33 -6.96 11.46
N SER A 110 -21.49 -7.99 11.46
CA SER A 110 -21.16 -8.77 12.65
C SER A 110 -20.43 -7.94 13.72
N LEU A 111 -19.56 -7.02 13.31
CA LEU A 111 -18.90 -6.06 14.19
C LEU A 111 -19.92 -5.09 14.81
N SER A 112 -20.81 -4.52 14.00
CA SER A 112 -21.86 -3.60 14.46
C SER A 112 -22.72 -4.22 15.56
N GLU A 113 -23.19 -5.46 15.35
CA GLU A 113 -24.01 -6.19 16.32
C GLU A 113 -23.28 -6.45 17.64
N ARG A 114 -21.98 -6.74 17.61
CA ARG A 114 -21.18 -6.97 18.82
C ARG A 114 -20.88 -5.67 19.56
N VAL A 115 -20.51 -4.61 18.83
CA VAL A 115 -20.30 -3.27 19.39
C VAL A 115 -21.56 -2.79 20.12
N GLN A 116 -22.74 -2.94 19.50
CA GLN A 116 -24.01 -2.59 20.14
C GLN A 116 -24.36 -3.51 21.31
N ARG A 117 -23.98 -4.79 21.28
CA ARG A 117 -24.23 -5.72 22.39
C ARG A 117 -23.40 -5.38 23.62
N VAL A 118 -22.13 -4.99 23.43
CA VAL A 118 -21.20 -4.63 24.50
C VAL A 118 -21.49 -3.21 25.00
N THR A 119 -21.82 -2.30 24.10
CA THR A 119 -22.14 -0.90 24.43
C THR A 119 -23.33 -0.44 23.60
N PRO A 120 -24.56 -0.47 24.15
CA PRO A 120 -25.79 -0.17 23.40
C PRO A 120 -25.84 1.22 22.76
N ASP A 121 -25.16 2.20 23.36
CA ASP A 121 -25.05 3.57 22.86
C ASP A 121 -23.97 3.74 21.77
N ALA A 122 -23.28 2.66 21.40
CA ALA A 122 -22.22 2.70 20.40
C ALA A 122 -22.73 2.28 19.01
N ARG A 123 -22.22 2.96 17.97
CA ARG A 123 -22.49 2.62 16.57
C ARG A 123 -21.25 2.74 15.72
N ILE A 124 -21.20 1.98 14.64
CA ILE A 124 -20.15 2.11 13.62
C ILE A 124 -20.69 2.88 12.41
N ASP A 125 -19.81 3.62 11.75
CA ASP A 125 -20.10 4.40 10.56
C ASP A 125 -18.95 4.25 9.55
N THR A 126 -19.28 3.89 8.31
CA THR A 126 -18.32 3.73 7.22
C THR A 126 -18.44 4.83 6.17
N GLY A 127 -19.30 5.82 6.39
CA GLY A 127 -19.56 6.91 5.44
C GLY A 127 -18.55 8.06 5.51
N ILE A 128 -17.70 8.10 6.54
CA ILE A 128 -16.73 9.20 6.74
C ILE A 128 -15.57 9.12 5.74
N HIS A 129 -15.13 7.91 5.39
CA HIS A 129 -14.06 7.67 4.41
C HIS A 129 -14.16 6.23 3.87
N PRO A 130 -13.87 5.97 2.57
CA PRO A 130 -13.98 4.63 1.98
C PRO A 130 -13.13 3.55 2.65
N ASP A 131 -12.01 3.95 3.27
CA ASP A 131 -11.06 3.04 3.93
C ASP A 131 -11.10 3.14 5.46
N ALA A 132 -12.15 3.72 6.05
CA ALA A 132 -12.22 3.91 7.51
C ALA A 132 -13.55 3.48 8.13
N ILE A 133 -13.47 3.04 9.38
CA ILE A 133 -14.62 2.81 10.24
C ILE A 133 -14.51 3.78 11.42
N ALA A 134 -15.51 4.62 11.59
CA ALA A 134 -15.65 5.45 12.78
C ALA A 134 -16.58 4.78 13.78
N VAL A 135 -16.16 4.73 15.03
CA VAL A 135 -16.98 4.24 16.14
C VAL A 135 -17.43 5.43 16.95
N TYR A 136 -18.74 5.60 17.01
CA TYR A 136 -19.39 6.61 17.81
C TYR A 136 -19.82 6.01 19.14
N LEU A 137 -19.65 6.78 20.21
CA LEU A 137 -20.34 6.57 21.47
C LEU A 137 -21.27 7.78 21.67
N ARG A 138 -22.58 7.53 21.62
CA ARG A 138 -23.59 8.59 21.46
C ARG A 138 -23.32 9.38 20.17
N ASP A 139 -22.96 10.65 20.28
CA ASP A 139 -22.73 11.55 19.13
C ASP A 139 -21.25 11.92 18.91
N ARG A 140 -20.34 11.29 19.65
CA ARG A 140 -18.89 11.57 19.55
C ARG A 140 -18.16 10.39 18.95
N ILE A 141 -17.25 10.68 18.01
CA ILE A 141 -16.29 9.69 17.52
C ILE A 141 -15.31 9.43 18.65
N VAL A 142 -15.19 8.16 19.05
CA VAL A 142 -14.28 7.71 20.10
C VAL A 142 -13.17 6.85 19.55
N TYR A 143 -13.44 6.10 18.46
CA TYR A 143 -12.42 5.36 17.73
C TYR A 143 -12.50 5.62 16.22
N LEU A 144 -11.34 5.64 15.57
CA LEU A 144 -11.21 5.67 14.12
C LEU A 144 -10.27 4.56 13.66
N LEU A 145 -10.80 3.58 12.95
CA LEU A 145 -10.04 2.48 12.36
C LEU A 145 -9.78 2.83 10.89
N ARG A 146 -8.52 2.82 10.47
CA ARG A 146 -8.09 3.06 9.09
C ARG A 146 -7.47 1.79 8.52
N PHE A 147 -7.96 1.35 7.37
CA PHE A 147 -7.52 0.12 6.74
C PHE A 147 -6.58 0.46 5.58
N THR A 148 -5.33 0.06 5.71
CA THR A 148 -4.34 0.15 4.65
C THR A 148 -3.97 -1.28 4.27
N PRO A 149 -4.35 -1.79 3.08
CA PRO A 149 -3.95 -3.12 2.67
C PRO A 149 -2.42 -3.21 2.71
N PRO A 150 -1.85 -4.31 3.24
CA PRO A 150 -0.42 -4.48 3.24
C PRO A 150 0.07 -4.41 1.78
N PRO A 151 1.24 -3.83 1.53
CA PRO A 151 1.83 -3.88 0.20
C PRO A 151 1.78 -5.34 -0.25
N ILE A 152 1.15 -5.62 -1.40
CA ILE A 152 1.25 -6.94 -2.00
C ILE A 152 2.74 -7.09 -2.30
N GLU A 153 3.46 -7.83 -1.45
CA GLU A 153 4.81 -8.23 -1.79
C GLU A 153 4.66 -9.05 -3.07
N PRO A 154 5.20 -8.57 -4.21
CA PRO A 154 5.15 -9.37 -5.41
C PRO A 154 5.83 -10.70 -5.09
N PRO A 155 5.44 -11.81 -5.76
CA PRO A 155 6.31 -12.97 -5.77
C PRO A 155 7.73 -12.48 -6.10
N PRO A 156 8.77 -12.98 -5.40
CA PRO A 156 10.14 -12.54 -5.65
C PRO A 156 10.34 -12.53 -7.15
N TYR A 157 10.72 -11.36 -7.68
CA TYR A 157 10.94 -11.17 -9.11
C TYR A 157 11.88 -12.29 -9.56
N GLN A 158 11.31 -13.29 -10.20
CA GLN A 158 12.07 -14.22 -11.00
C GLN A 158 12.24 -13.47 -12.29
N PRO A 159 13.42 -12.91 -12.59
CA PRO A 159 13.68 -12.47 -13.94
C PRO A 159 13.27 -13.63 -14.84
N PRO A 160 12.48 -13.38 -15.91
CA PRO A 160 12.28 -14.41 -16.91
C PRO A 160 13.66 -14.97 -17.22
N LEU A 161 13.83 -16.30 -17.10
CA LEU A 161 15.08 -16.99 -17.43
C LEU A 161 15.65 -16.26 -18.63
N LEU A 162 16.82 -15.62 -18.46
CA LEU A 162 17.47 -14.82 -19.50
C LEU A 162 17.36 -15.64 -20.77
N GLN A 163 16.38 -15.31 -21.61
CA GLN A 163 16.34 -15.90 -22.92
C GLN A 163 17.67 -15.49 -23.51
N PRO A 164 18.44 -16.44 -24.07
CA PRO A 164 19.74 -16.12 -24.64
C PRO A 164 19.57 -14.85 -25.47
N PRO A 165 20.48 -13.88 -25.33
CA PRO A 165 20.30 -12.53 -25.84
C PRO A 165 19.70 -12.64 -27.23
N LEU A 166 18.47 -12.13 -27.43
CA LEU A 166 17.72 -12.20 -28.68
C LEU A 166 18.73 -12.11 -29.80
N VAL A 167 19.01 -13.27 -30.42
CA VAL A 167 19.89 -13.34 -31.58
C VAL A 167 19.26 -12.34 -32.52
N GLN A 168 20.00 -11.27 -32.86
CA GLN A 168 19.49 -10.28 -33.80
C GLN A 168 18.94 -11.06 -34.98
N PRO A 169 17.61 -11.04 -35.22
CA PRO A 169 17.07 -11.88 -36.25
C PRO A 169 17.74 -11.43 -37.54
N PRO A 170 18.28 -12.37 -38.34
CA PRO A 170 19.02 -12.03 -39.55
C PRO A 170 18.26 -10.98 -40.32
N LEU A 171 18.98 -9.97 -40.82
CA LEU A 171 18.41 -8.97 -41.71
C LEU A 171 17.62 -9.74 -42.77
N SER A 172 16.32 -9.45 -42.86
CA SER A 172 15.44 -10.09 -43.84
C SER A 172 16.10 -10.00 -45.22
N PRO A 173 15.94 -11.03 -46.07
CA PRO A 173 16.51 -11.00 -47.41
C PRO A 173 16.15 -9.67 -48.11
N PRO A 174 17.09 -9.10 -48.89
CA PRO A 174 16.90 -7.80 -49.53
C PRO A 174 15.57 -7.79 -50.29
N GLY A 175 14.62 -6.95 -49.83
CA GLY A 175 13.28 -6.82 -50.42
C GLY A 175 12.09 -7.00 -49.46
N ARG A 176 12.26 -7.55 -48.25
CA ARG A 176 11.16 -7.69 -47.25
C ARG A 176 11.45 -6.82 -46.02
N GLY A 177 10.88 -5.61 -45.98
CA GLY A 177 11.00 -4.72 -44.83
C GLY A 177 10.26 -5.28 -43.61
N ARG A 178 10.74 -4.98 -42.40
CA ARG A 178 10.03 -5.29 -41.14
C ARG A 178 9.49 -4.02 -40.51
N MET A 179 8.35 -4.09 -39.85
CA MET A 179 7.84 -2.97 -39.06
C MET A 179 7.30 -3.42 -37.73
N ALA A 180 7.40 -2.56 -36.72
CA ALA A 180 6.73 -2.75 -35.44
C ALA A 180 5.64 -1.69 -35.30
N ILE A 181 4.50 -2.11 -34.76
CA ILE A 181 3.44 -1.22 -34.31
C ILE A 181 3.32 -1.39 -32.80
N ILE A 182 3.38 -0.28 -32.08
CA ILE A 182 3.14 -0.22 -30.64
C ILE A 182 1.79 0.46 -30.41
N MET A 183 0.93 -0.17 -29.63
CA MET A 183 -0.32 0.42 -29.14
C MET A 183 -0.09 0.95 -27.72
N ASP A 184 0.04 2.26 -27.60
CA ASP A 184 0.18 3.00 -26.35
C ASP A 184 -1.15 3.10 -25.59
N ASP A 185 -1.11 3.62 -24.37
CA ASP A 185 -2.27 3.93 -23.53
C ASP A 185 -3.22 2.76 -23.20
N LEU A 186 -2.76 1.52 -23.33
CA LEU A 186 -3.55 0.36 -22.92
C LEU A 186 -3.64 0.23 -21.40
N GLY A 187 -4.61 -0.56 -20.95
CA GLY A 187 -4.81 -0.89 -19.54
C GLY A 187 -6.04 -0.23 -18.90
N GLN A 188 -6.70 0.73 -19.56
CA GLN A 188 -7.90 1.37 -19.01
C GLN A 188 -9.11 0.43 -19.04
N ASP A 189 -9.30 -0.28 -20.15
CA ASP A 189 -10.43 -1.18 -20.35
C ASP A 189 -10.01 -2.47 -21.09
N MET A 190 -10.84 -3.51 -21.00
CA MET A 190 -10.58 -4.79 -21.67
C MET A 190 -11.06 -4.82 -23.12
N ARG A 191 -11.96 -3.91 -23.53
CA ARG A 191 -12.55 -3.89 -24.88
C ARG A 191 -11.50 -3.50 -25.91
N SER A 192 -10.70 -2.47 -25.63
CA SER A 192 -9.60 -2.01 -26.47
C SER A 192 -8.56 -3.12 -26.70
N ALA A 193 -8.15 -3.79 -25.62
CA ALA A 193 -7.23 -4.92 -25.70
C ALA A 193 -7.76 -6.09 -26.54
N ARG A 194 -9.02 -6.49 -26.33
CA ARG A 194 -9.67 -7.56 -27.12
C ARG A 194 -9.79 -7.18 -28.59
N SER A 195 -10.21 -5.96 -28.87
CA SER A 195 -10.37 -5.45 -30.24
C SER A 195 -9.04 -5.45 -31.00
N LEU A 196 -7.94 -5.16 -30.31
CA LEU A 196 -6.59 -5.24 -30.87
C LEU A 196 -6.14 -6.69 -31.10
N LEU A 197 -6.49 -7.62 -30.21
CA LEU A 197 -6.19 -9.04 -30.38
C LEU A 197 -6.90 -9.66 -31.59
N ASP A 198 -8.08 -9.17 -31.94
CA ASP A 198 -8.85 -9.58 -33.12
C ASP A 198 -8.23 -9.10 -34.44
N ILE A 199 -7.18 -8.27 -34.39
CA ILE A 199 -6.45 -7.82 -35.58
C ILE A 199 -5.26 -8.77 -35.81
N ASP A 200 -5.18 -9.34 -37.00
CA ASP A 200 -4.10 -10.25 -37.41
C ASP A 200 -2.79 -9.51 -37.73
N LEU A 201 -2.26 -8.80 -36.73
CA LEU A 201 -0.99 -8.10 -36.75
C LEU A 201 -0.28 -8.31 -35.41
N ALA A 202 1.04 -8.52 -35.41
CA ALA A 202 1.84 -8.70 -34.20
C ALA A 202 2.14 -7.38 -33.48
N VAL A 203 1.08 -6.68 -33.05
CA VAL A 203 1.18 -5.39 -32.35
C VAL A 203 1.73 -5.58 -30.94
N THR A 204 2.66 -4.71 -30.53
CA THR A 204 3.21 -4.63 -29.17
C THR A 204 2.27 -3.83 -28.27
N PHE A 205 1.99 -4.33 -27.08
CA PHE A 205 1.07 -3.73 -26.12
C PHE A 205 1.85 -2.87 -25.12
N ALA A 206 1.69 -1.55 -25.15
CA ALA A 206 2.26 -0.65 -24.14
C ALA A 206 1.18 -0.24 -23.13
N ILE A 207 1.39 -0.63 -21.87
CA ILE A 207 0.34 -0.57 -20.84
C ILE A 207 0.73 0.44 -19.77
N ILE A 208 -0.17 1.39 -19.48
CA ILE A 208 0.01 2.33 -18.37
C ILE A 208 -0.22 1.59 -17.04
N PRO A 209 0.77 1.56 -16.13
CA PRO A 209 0.72 0.75 -14.91
C PRO A 209 -0.47 1.01 -13.97
N LYS A 210 -0.84 2.28 -13.79
CA LYS A 210 -1.93 2.66 -12.87
C LYS A 210 -3.32 2.65 -13.48
N ASN A 211 -3.46 2.32 -14.76
CA ASN A 211 -4.79 2.10 -15.32
C ASN A 211 -5.48 0.90 -14.64
N GLU A 212 -6.80 0.98 -14.49
CA GLU A 212 -7.61 0.06 -13.67
C GLU A 212 -7.40 -1.41 -14.05
N ARG A 213 -7.28 -1.69 -15.34
CA ARG A 213 -7.20 -3.05 -15.92
C ARG A 213 -5.80 -3.44 -16.37
N ALA A 214 -4.75 -2.66 -16.04
CA ALA A 214 -3.37 -2.87 -16.50
C ALA A 214 -2.90 -4.34 -16.41
N THR A 215 -2.98 -4.93 -15.22
CA THR A 215 -2.56 -6.33 -14.98
C THR A 215 -3.38 -7.34 -15.80
N ARG A 216 -4.69 -7.11 -15.95
CA ARG A 216 -5.56 -8.00 -16.73
C ARG A 216 -5.28 -7.91 -18.22
N VAL A 217 -5.02 -6.70 -18.74
CA VAL A 217 -4.65 -6.48 -20.14
C VAL A 217 -3.28 -7.12 -20.43
N ALA A 218 -2.30 -6.93 -19.55
CA ALA A 218 -0.97 -7.53 -19.69
C ALA A 218 -1.03 -9.07 -19.72
N THR A 219 -1.79 -9.66 -18.80
CA THR A 219 -2.01 -11.12 -18.74
C THR A 219 -2.70 -11.63 -20.00
N LEU A 220 -3.75 -10.94 -20.47
CA LEU A 220 -4.48 -11.33 -21.66
C LEU A 220 -3.59 -11.27 -22.92
N ALA A 221 -2.81 -10.20 -23.06
CA ALA A 221 -1.88 -10.01 -24.18
C ALA A 221 -0.82 -11.13 -24.21
N HIS A 222 -0.21 -11.42 -23.05
CA HIS A 222 0.76 -12.50 -22.91
C HIS A 222 0.17 -13.87 -23.26
N GLN A 223 -1.04 -14.18 -22.80
CA GLN A 223 -1.73 -15.44 -23.12
C GLN A 223 -2.00 -15.62 -24.63
N HIS A 224 -2.08 -14.51 -25.38
CA HIS A 224 -2.23 -14.52 -26.84
C HIS A 224 -0.88 -14.36 -27.59
N GLY A 225 0.24 -14.54 -26.89
CA GLY A 225 1.58 -14.44 -27.48
C GLY A 225 1.95 -13.04 -27.96
N ARG A 226 1.31 -11.98 -27.43
CA ARG A 226 1.65 -10.59 -27.75
C ARG A 226 2.76 -10.09 -26.83
N GLU A 227 3.65 -9.28 -27.40
CA GLU A 227 4.69 -8.59 -26.64
C GLU A 227 4.08 -7.50 -25.77
N VAL A 228 4.53 -7.43 -24.51
CA VAL A 228 4.07 -6.45 -23.53
C VAL A 228 5.24 -5.57 -23.11
N ILE A 229 5.00 -4.26 -23.04
CA ILE A 229 5.95 -3.28 -22.50
C ILE A 229 5.23 -2.35 -21.51
N VAL A 230 6.00 -1.77 -20.60
CA VAL A 230 5.50 -0.74 -19.69
C VAL A 230 5.40 0.60 -20.43
N HIS A 231 4.23 1.23 -20.41
CA HIS A 231 4.07 2.61 -20.89
C HIS A 231 4.27 3.57 -19.72
N ILE A 232 5.51 4.02 -19.54
CA ILE A 232 6.02 4.68 -18.34
C ILE A 232 5.53 6.14 -18.30
N PRO A 233 4.66 6.54 -17.36
CA PRO A 233 4.17 7.90 -17.28
C PRO A 233 5.28 8.85 -16.85
N MET A 234 5.51 9.91 -17.64
CA MET A 234 6.61 10.84 -17.44
C MET A 234 6.18 12.30 -17.62
N GLU A 235 6.81 13.22 -16.87
CA GLU A 235 6.48 14.64 -16.88
C GLU A 235 6.56 15.29 -18.28
N PRO A 236 5.45 15.86 -18.79
CA PRO A 236 5.45 16.68 -20.00
C PRO A 236 5.82 18.13 -19.69
N LYS A 237 6.23 18.88 -20.73
CA LYS A 237 6.42 20.34 -20.64
C LYS A 237 5.13 21.08 -20.28
N GLY A 238 3.97 20.52 -20.63
CA GLY A 238 2.65 21.11 -20.40
C GLY A 238 2.05 20.82 -19.02
N TYR A 239 2.78 20.20 -18.08
CA TYR A 239 2.26 19.95 -16.74
C TYR A 239 2.01 21.27 -15.97
N PRO A 240 0.88 21.44 -15.26
CA PRO A 240 -0.15 20.44 -14.95
C PRO A 240 -1.31 20.34 -15.95
N ALA A 241 -1.39 21.19 -16.97
CA ALA A 241 -2.48 21.16 -17.96
C ALA A 241 -2.52 19.84 -18.74
N MET A 242 -1.36 19.28 -19.07
CA MET A 242 -1.19 17.90 -19.53
C MET A 242 -0.75 17.05 -18.34
N ASN A 243 -1.66 16.21 -17.84
CA ASN A 243 -1.41 15.40 -16.65
C ASN A 243 -1.07 13.95 -17.06
N PRO A 244 0.15 13.47 -16.81
CA PRO A 244 0.55 12.10 -17.12
C PRO A 244 0.03 11.06 -16.11
N GLY A 245 -0.73 11.47 -15.10
CA GLY A 245 -1.16 10.62 -13.99
C GLY A 245 -0.39 10.90 -12.70
N THR A 246 -0.98 10.50 -11.57
CA THR A 246 -0.45 10.81 -10.22
C THR A 246 0.82 10.05 -9.88
N ASP A 247 1.04 8.91 -10.54
CA ASP A 247 2.21 8.06 -10.35
C ASP A 247 3.35 8.39 -11.29
N ALA A 248 3.22 9.35 -12.20
CA ALA A 248 4.23 9.66 -13.21
C ALA A 248 5.60 10.03 -12.63
N LEU A 249 6.65 9.78 -13.40
CA LEU A 249 8.01 10.19 -13.08
C LEU A 249 8.16 11.68 -13.36
N PHE A 250 8.41 12.46 -12.30
CA PHE A 250 8.67 13.89 -12.39
C PHE A 250 10.15 14.20 -12.16
N LEU A 251 10.67 15.25 -12.80
CA LEU A 251 12.06 15.67 -12.65
C LEU A 251 12.43 16.07 -11.21
N LYS A 252 11.44 16.44 -10.40
CA LYS A 252 11.62 16.77 -8.97
C LYS A 252 11.79 15.54 -8.07
N LEU A 253 11.53 14.34 -8.58
CA LEU A 253 11.67 13.12 -7.79
C LEU A 253 13.15 12.79 -7.58
N SER A 254 13.47 12.24 -6.42
CA SER A 254 14.79 11.67 -6.19
C SER A 254 14.97 10.40 -7.04
N ALA A 255 16.22 10.02 -7.29
CA ALA A 255 16.51 8.75 -7.96
C ALA A 255 15.87 7.55 -7.23
N GLU A 256 15.83 7.57 -5.90
CA GLU A 256 15.20 6.51 -5.11
C GLU A 256 13.68 6.45 -5.33
N ASP A 257 13.01 7.60 -5.35
CA ASP A 257 11.57 7.67 -5.67
C ASP A 257 11.27 7.13 -7.07
N ILE A 258 12.10 7.47 -8.06
CA ILE A 258 11.97 6.97 -9.43
C ILE A 258 12.12 5.45 -9.45
N ARG A 259 13.14 4.90 -8.78
CA ARG A 259 13.34 3.44 -8.68
C ARG A 259 12.13 2.77 -8.03
N ARG A 260 11.66 3.26 -6.88
CA ARG A 260 10.51 2.69 -6.17
C ARG A 260 9.25 2.72 -7.03
N ARG A 261 8.99 3.82 -7.75
CA ARG A 261 7.86 3.92 -8.68
C ARG A 261 8.01 2.95 -9.85
N PHE A 262 9.19 2.88 -10.46
CA PHE A 262 9.47 1.98 -11.56
C PHE A 262 9.24 0.51 -11.18
N GLN A 263 9.73 0.08 -10.01
CA GLN A 263 9.47 -1.26 -9.50
C GLN A 263 7.97 -1.53 -9.32
N SER A 264 7.20 -0.55 -8.84
CA SER A 264 5.74 -0.67 -8.77
C SER A 264 5.07 -0.81 -10.14
N TYR A 265 5.68 -0.26 -11.20
CA TYR A 265 5.17 -0.42 -12.56
C TYR A 265 5.31 -1.86 -13.05
N LEU A 266 6.47 -2.48 -12.80
CA LEU A 266 6.72 -3.88 -13.17
C LEU A 266 5.73 -4.84 -12.49
N GLN A 267 5.36 -4.56 -11.24
CA GLN A 267 4.35 -5.34 -10.51
C GLN A 267 2.95 -5.22 -11.14
N ARG A 268 2.62 -4.04 -11.68
CA ARG A 268 1.31 -3.76 -12.29
C ARG A 268 1.19 -4.27 -13.71
N VAL A 269 2.31 -4.36 -14.44
CA VAL A 269 2.39 -4.80 -15.83
C VAL A 269 3.24 -6.08 -15.90
N PRO A 270 2.70 -7.24 -15.45
CA PRO A 270 3.42 -8.50 -15.56
C PRO A 270 3.73 -8.83 -17.02
N PHE A 271 4.75 -9.68 -17.24
CA PHE A 271 5.21 -10.11 -18.57
C PHE A 271 5.84 -9.01 -19.44
N ALA A 272 6.00 -7.79 -18.91
CA ALA A 272 6.71 -6.74 -19.62
C ALA A 272 8.17 -7.14 -19.90
N VAL A 273 8.61 -6.92 -21.14
CA VAL A 273 10.00 -7.19 -21.59
C VAL A 273 10.77 -5.91 -21.94
N GLY A 274 10.09 -4.77 -21.86
CA GLY A 274 10.63 -3.46 -22.22
C GLY A 274 9.77 -2.33 -21.65
N GLY A 275 10.14 -1.09 -21.96
CA GLY A 275 9.31 0.08 -21.67
C GLY A 275 9.47 1.18 -22.70
N ASN A 276 8.45 2.02 -22.83
CA ASN A 276 8.49 3.28 -23.56
C ASN A 276 7.91 4.41 -22.71
N ASN A 277 8.11 5.66 -23.10
CA ASN A 277 7.59 6.80 -22.36
C ASN A 277 6.17 7.18 -22.80
N HIS A 278 5.27 7.31 -21.82
CA HIS A 278 3.99 8.03 -21.94
C HIS A 278 4.23 9.51 -21.63
N MET A 279 3.83 10.38 -22.55
CA MET A 279 4.19 11.80 -22.50
C MET A 279 5.71 12.00 -22.33
N GLY A 280 6.18 12.68 -21.28
CA GLY A 280 7.61 12.79 -20.98
C GLY A 280 8.39 13.85 -21.75
N SER A 281 7.73 14.78 -22.46
CA SER A 281 8.43 15.79 -23.29
C SER A 281 9.40 16.71 -22.51
N LYS A 282 9.28 16.76 -21.18
CA LYS A 282 10.23 17.42 -20.27
C LYS A 282 11.17 16.41 -19.63
N PHE A 283 10.65 15.31 -19.10
CA PHE A 283 11.43 14.29 -18.42
C PHE A 283 12.55 13.69 -19.30
N THR A 284 12.20 13.32 -20.53
CA THR A 284 13.11 12.67 -21.49
C THR A 284 14.26 13.54 -21.99
N GLN A 285 14.26 14.84 -21.66
CA GLN A 285 15.35 15.77 -21.94
C GLN A 285 16.42 15.77 -20.83
N SER A 286 16.10 15.22 -19.65
CA SER A 286 17.04 15.14 -18.54
C SER A 286 17.87 13.86 -18.65
N GLN A 287 19.16 14.00 -18.97
CA GLN A 287 20.08 12.88 -18.99
C GLN A 287 20.22 12.22 -17.62
N GLU A 288 20.29 13.00 -16.55
CA GLU A 288 20.37 12.51 -15.17
C GLU A 288 19.17 11.61 -14.83
N GLN A 289 17.95 12.10 -15.04
CA GLN A 289 16.75 11.36 -14.66
C GLN A 289 16.50 10.16 -15.58
N MET A 290 16.78 10.30 -16.89
CA MET A 290 16.71 9.16 -17.81
C MET A 290 17.72 8.08 -17.45
N THR A 291 18.93 8.43 -16.99
CA THR A 291 19.93 7.45 -16.57
C THR A 291 19.41 6.55 -15.45
N VAL A 292 18.65 7.10 -14.50
CA VAL A 292 18.01 6.32 -13.42
C VAL A 292 17.01 5.31 -13.99
N VAL A 293 16.13 5.73 -14.90
CA VAL A 293 15.11 4.85 -15.50
C VAL A 293 15.75 3.75 -16.36
N ILE A 294 16.73 4.13 -17.19
CA ILE A 294 17.47 3.19 -18.03
C ILE A 294 18.26 2.18 -17.19
N ASP A 295 18.84 2.59 -16.06
CA ASP A 295 19.52 1.68 -15.15
C ASP A 295 18.58 0.64 -14.54
N GLU A 296 17.33 1.03 -14.22
CA GLU A 296 16.32 0.07 -13.74
C GLU A 296 15.86 -0.90 -14.84
N LEU A 297 15.68 -0.43 -16.08
CA LEU A 297 15.43 -1.30 -17.22
C LEU A 297 16.59 -2.29 -17.43
N ARG A 298 17.83 -1.81 -17.35
CA ARG A 298 19.04 -2.64 -17.46
C ARG A 298 19.09 -3.73 -16.39
N LYS A 299 18.85 -3.38 -15.12
CA LYS A 299 18.78 -4.34 -14.00
C LYS A 299 17.69 -5.37 -14.19
N ALA A 300 16.57 -4.98 -14.79
CA ALA A 300 15.46 -5.88 -15.11
C ALA A 300 15.71 -6.73 -16.38
N GLY A 301 16.79 -6.46 -17.14
CA GLY A 301 17.06 -7.14 -18.42
C GLY A 301 16.10 -6.72 -19.54
N MET A 302 15.55 -5.52 -19.45
CA MET A 302 14.53 -4.98 -20.35
C MET A 302 15.11 -4.01 -21.39
N PHE A 303 14.44 -3.86 -22.53
CA PHE A 303 14.77 -2.87 -23.55
C PHE A 303 14.01 -1.55 -23.38
N PHE A 304 14.42 -0.51 -24.10
CA PHE A 304 13.73 0.78 -24.12
C PHE A 304 13.30 1.23 -25.52
N VAL A 305 12.11 1.82 -25.65
CA VAL A 305 11.68 2.49 -26.89
C VAL A 305 11.43 3.97 -26.59
N ASP A 306 12.18 4.85 -27.24
CA ASP A 306 11.95 6.29 -27.15
C ASP A 306 10.77 6.68 -28.05
N SER A 307 9.65 7.07 -27.44
CA SER A 307 8.46 7.56 -28.14
C SER A 307 8.67 8.95 -28.78
N ARG A 308 9.83 9.60 -28.55
CA ARG A 308 10.22 10.91 -29.10
C ARG A 308 9.13 11.97 -28.99
N THR A 309 8.54 12.13 -27.80
CA THR A 309 7.53 13.18 -27.53
C THR A 309 8.15 14.58 -27.48
N SER A 310 9.48 14.67 -27.60
CA SER A 310 10.22 15.89 -27.87
C SER A 310 11.36 15.63 -28.86
N GLY A 311 11.65 16.61 -29.72
CA GLY A 311 12.84 16.58 -30.59
C GLY A 311 14.17 16.66 -29.83
N GLN A 312 14.16 17.02 -28.54
CA GLN A 312 15.34 17.10 -27.68
C GLN A 312 15.42 15.91 -26.69
N SER A 313 14.67 14.83 -26.94
CA SER A 313 14.76 13.61 -26.12
C SER A 313 16.19 13.06 -26.17
N VAL A 314 16.77 12.76 -25.01
CA VAL A 314 18.07 12.07 -24.88
C VAL A 314 17.89 10.58 -24.56
N ALA A 315 16.64 10.13 -24.41
CA ALA A 315 16.30 8.82 -23.85
C ALA A 315 16.89 7.66 -24.67
N PHE A 316 16.83 7.74 -26.00
CA PHE A 316 17.43 6.74 -26.89
C PHE A 316 18.96 6.66 -26.73
N GLU A 317 19.66 7.78 -26.76
CA GLU A 317 21.13 7.83 -26.65
C GLU A 317 21.62 7.36 -25.26
N VAL A 318 20.89 7.72 -24.20
CA VAL A 318 21.18 7.26 -22.84
C VAL A 318 21.01 5.73 -22.73
N ALA A 319 20.00 5.15 -23.39
CA ALA A 319 19.81 3.70 -23.41
C ALA A 319 21.00 2.99 -24.08
N LEU A 320 21.42 3.45 -25.26
CA LEU A 320 22.56 2.86 -25.98
C LEU A 320 23.87 3.02 -25.21
N ALA A 321 24.14 4.20 -24.64
CA ALA A 321 25.34 4.43 -23.85
C ALA A 321 25.41 3.52 -22.60
N ALA A 322 24.26 3.11 -22.06
CA ALA A 322 24.17 2.17 -20.93
C ALA A 322 24.17 0.69 -21.36
N GLY A 323 24.29 0.39 -22.66
CA GLY A 323 24.22 -0.97 -23.20
C GLY A 323 22.82 -1.59 -23.15
N VAL A 324 21.78 -0.77 -22.99
CA VAL A 324 20.38 -1.21 -23.01
C VAL A 324 19.90 -1.24 -24.47
N PRO A 325 19.43 -2.39 -24.98
CA PRO A 325 18.87 -2.46 -26.31
C PRO A 325 17.73 -1.45 -26.48
N ALA A 326 17.74 -0.70 -27.59
CA ALA A 326 16.78 0.37 -27.76
C ALA A 326 16.26 0.53 -29.19
N ALA A 327 15.08 1.15 -29.31
CA ALA A 327 14.55 1.67 -30.57
C ALA A 327 14.03 3.09 -30.38
N SER A 328 13.80 3.79 -31.48
CA SER A 328 13.20 5.12 -31.48
C SER A 328 12.05 5.13 -32.48
N ARG A 329 10.94 5.77 -32.12
CA ARG A 329 9.77 5.87 -33.01
C ARG A 329 10.12 6.63 -34.28
N ASP A 330 9.70 6.10 -35.43
CA ASP A 330 9.77 6.79 -36.72
C ASP A 330 8.52 7.65 -36.96
N LEU A 331 7.33 7.11 -36.71
CA LEU A 331 6.04 7.75 -37.02
C LEU A 331 5.02 7.56 -35.90
N PHE A 332 4.22 8.60 -35.64
CA PHE A 332 2.93 8.44 -34.96
C PHE A 332 1.86 8.22 -36.03
N LEU A 333 1.00 7.23 -35.83
CA LEU A 333 0.00 6.87 -36.83
C LEU A 333 -1.30 7.66 -36.69
N ASP A 334 -1.60 8.19 -35.50
CA ASP A 334 -2.94 8.67 -35.15
C ASP A 334 -2.96 10.03 -34.43
N ASN A 335 -1.99 10.90 -34.76
CA ASN A 335 -2.02 12.31 -34.34
C ASN A 335 -3.34 13.01 -34.71
N VAL A 336 -4.01 12.54 -35.77
CA VAL A 336 -5.37 12.92 -36.13
C VAL A 336 -6.24 11.67 -36.11
N GLN A 337 -7.29 11.68 -35.29
CA GLN A 337 -8.20 10.55 -35.09
C GLN A 337 -9.21 10.42 -36.24
N ASN A 338 -8.69 10.19 -37.44
CA ASN A 338 -9.47 9.96 -38.65
C ASN A 338 -8.89 8.74 -39.39
N GLU A 339 -9.76 7.81 -39.75
CA GLU A 339 -9.37 6.50 -40.29
C GLU A 339 -8.56 6.61 -41.59
N GLU A 340 -8.94 7.51 -42.50
CA GLU A 340 -8.23 7.73 -43.77
C GLU A 340 -6.84 8.32 -43.55
N LEU A 341 -6.70 9.27 -42.63
CA LEU A 341 -5.40 9.86 -42.29
C LEU A 341 -4.50 8.83 -41.60
N ILE A 342 -5.03 8.00 -40.70
CA ILE A 342 -4.29 6.93 -40.05
C ILE A 342 -3.79 5.91 -41.08
N ALA A 343 -4.64 5.50 -42.03
CA ALA A 343 -4.23 4.62 -43.12
C ALA A 343 -3.10 5.21 -43.97
N ARG A 344 -3.11 6.52 -44.24
CA ARG A 344 -1.99 7.19 -44.93
C ARG A 344 -0.70 7.13 -44.12
N GLU A 345 -0.76 7.24 -42.80
CA GLU A 345 0.42 7.06 -41.94
C GLU A 345 0.90 5.59 -41.91
N ILE A 346 -0.02 4.61 -41.90
CA ILE A 346 0.33 3.18 -42.05
C ILE A 346 1.08 2.96 -43.37
N HIS A 347 0.59 3.50 -44.48
CA HIS A 347 1.26 3.38 -45.78
C HIS A 347 2.64 4.06 -45.79
N LYS A 348 2.79 5.20 -45.10
CA LYS A 348 4.10 5.85 -44.92
C LYS A 348 5.06 4.95 -44.14
N LEU A 349 4.57 4.30 -43.07
CA LEU A 349 5.37 3.39 -42.27
C LEU A 349 5.82 2.15 -43.06
N VAL A 350 4.93 1.58 -43.87
CA VAL A 350 5.25 0.49 -44.81
C VAL A 350 6.34 0.91 -45.80
N ARG A 351 6.21 2.07 -46.44
CA ARG A 351 7.26 2.60 -47.35
C ARG A 351 8.58 2.83 -46.62
N LEU A 352 8.53 3.25 -45.36
CA LEU A 352 9.72 3.46 -44.54
C LEU A 352 10.42 2.13 -44.23
N ALA A 353 9.65 1.11 -43.86
CA ALA A 353 10.14 -0.24 -43.59
C ALA A 353 10.79 -0.86 -44.84
N ILE A 354 10.20 -0.69 -46.03
CA ILE A 354 10.79 -1.14 -47.30
C ILE A 354 12.09 -0.39 -47.57
N LYS A 355 12.09 0.93 -47.43
CA LYS A 355 13.24 1.78 -47.75
C LYS A 355 14.43 1.56 -46.80
N ARG A 356 14.18 1.37 -45.50
CA ARG A 356 15.21 1.30 -44.45
C ARG A 356 15.46 -0.12 -43.94
N GLY A 357 14.69 -1.11 -44.38
CA GLY A 357 14.66 -2.47 -43.84
C GLY A 357 13.89 -2.61 -42.53
N ARG A 358 13.74 -1.54 -41.74
CA ARG A 358 12.94 -1.50 -40.51
C ARG A 358 12.21 -0.17 -40.31
N ALA A 359 11.08 -0.19 -39.61
CA ALA A 359 10.45 1.03 -39.09
C ALA A 359 9.58 0.77 -37.84
N VAL A 360 9.47 1.76 -36.95
CA VAL A 360 8.65 1.68 -35.72
C VAL A 360 7.54 2.74 -35.75
N GLY A 361 6.29 2.28 -35.72
CA GLY A 361 5.10 3.10 -35.55
C GLY A 361 4.53 3.03 -34.14
N ILE A 362 4.01 4.15 -33.66
CA ILE A 362 3.25 4.20 -32.40
C ILE A 362 1.86 4.77 -32.67
N CYS A 363 0.86 4.21 -32.01
CA CYS A 363 -0.54 4.63 -32.06
C CYS A 363 -1.23 4.34 -30.72
N HIS A 364 -2.50 4.69 -30.60
CA HIS A 364 -3.31 4.64 -29.39
C HIS A 364 -4.66 3.97 -29.71
N PRO A 365 -5.38 3.43 -28.71
CA PRO A 365 -6.53 2.54 -28.91
C PRO A 365 -7.81 3.30 -29.27
N TYR A 366 -7.72 4.33 -30.11
CA TYR A 366 -8.89 5.01 -30.65
C TYR A 366 -9.68 4.07 -31.58
N PRO A 367 -11.02 4.19 -31.63
CA PRO A 367 -11.83 3.40 -32.56
C PRO A 367 -11.36 3.51 -34.02
N GLN A 368 -10.96 4.70 -34.46
CA GLN A 368 -10.45 4.98 -35.80
C GLN A 368 -9.11 4.30 -36.06
N THR A 369 -8.24 4.21 -35.05
CA THR A 369 -6.95 3.51 -35.15
C THR A 369 -7.18 2.01 -35.31
N LEU A 370 -8.06 1.42 -34.50
CA LEU A 370 -8.39 -0.01 -34.60
C LEU A 370 -9.06 -0.35 -35.94
N ALA A 371 -9.95 0.52 -36.43
CA ALA A 371 -10.59 0.36 -37.74
C ALA A 371 -9.56 0.42 -38.88
N ALA A 372 -8.69 1.43 -38.89
CA ALA A 372 -7.63 1.57 -39.89
C ALA A 372 -6.66 0.38 -39.87
N LEU A 373 -6.18 -0.05 -38.69
CA LEU A 373 -5.29 -1.21 -38.58
C LEU A 373 -5.94 -2.49 -39.12
N ARG A 374 -7.23 -2.72 -38.81
CA ARG A 374 -7.98 -3.87 -39.34
C ARG A 374 -8.11 -3.80 -40.86
N ARG A 375 -8.43 -2.64 -41.41
CA ARG A 375 -8.61 -2.42 -42.85
C ARG A 375 -7.31 -2.58 -43.63
N GLU A 376 -6.21 -2.05 -43.10
CA GLU A 376 -4.92 -2.02 -43.79
C GLU A 376 -4.07 -3.28 -43.58
N ALA A 377 -4.52 -4.26 -42.78
CA ALA A 377 -3.77 -5.49 -42.50
C ALA A 377 -3.42 -6.27 -43.77
N ASP A 378 -4.38 -6.44 -44.68
CA ASP A 378 -4.18 -7.12 -45.96
C ASP A 378 -3.23 -6.35 -46.87
N TYR A 379 -3.31 -5.02 -46.88
CA TYR A 379 -2.40 -4.16 -47.62
C TYR A 379 -0.95 -4.32 -47.12
N ILE A 380 -0.72 -4.27 -45.81
CA ILE A 380 0.63 -4.44 -45.24
C ILE A 380 1.23 -5.78 -45.70
N ARG A 381 0.46 -6.86 -45.61
CA ARG A 381 0.88 -8.20 -46.07
C ARG A 381 1.16 -8.22 -47.57
N SER A 382 0.33 -7.56 -48.39
CA SER A 382 0.49 -7.52 -49.85
C SER A 382 1.75 -6.76 -50.30
N GLN A 383 2.27 -5.85 -49.47
CA GLN A 383 3.54 -5.15 -49.73
C GLN A 383 4.78 -5.97 -49.36
N GLY A 384 4.61 -7.21 -48.88
CA GLY A 384 5.72 -8.07 -48.45
C GLY A 384 6.42 -7.59 -47.17
N VAL A 385 5.78 -6.69 -46.41
CA VAL A 385 6.26 -6.17 -45.14
C VAL A 385 5.74 -7.03 -44.00
N GLU A 386 6.64 -7.44 -43.11
CA GLU A 386 6.30 -8.23 -41.92
C GLU A 386 6.08 -7.32 -40.72
N VAL A 387 4.95 -7.49 -40.02
CA VAL A 387 4.73 -6.84 -38.72
C VAL A 387 5.26 -7.74 -37.63
N VAL A 388 6.23 -7.24 -36.86
CA VAL A 388 6.95 -7.97 -35.82
C VAL A 388 6.86 -7.23 -34.46
N PRO A 389 7.04 -7.92 -33.33
CA PRO A 389 7.27 -7.28 -32.04
C PRO A 389 8.43 -6.29 -32.07
N VAL A 390 8.37 -5.21 -31.29
CA VAL A 390 9.41 -4.16 -31.33
C VAL A 390 10.77 -4.67 -30.87
N SER A 391 10.82 -5.71 -30.03
CA SER A 391 12.07 -6.37 -29.62
C SER A 391 12.94 -6.87 -30.79
N GLN A 392 12.34 -7.16 -31.94
CA GLN A 392 13.07 -7.60 -33.14
C GLN A 392 13.71 -6.45 -33.92
N LEU A 393 13.38 -5.19 -33.60
CA LEU A 393 13.84 -3.99 -34.31
C LEU A 393 14.80 -3.13 -33.48
N LEU A 394 15.24 -3.63 -32.32
CA LEU A 394 16.16 -2.95 -31.40
C LEU A 394 17.58 -2.86 -31.98
N VAL A 395 18.30 -1.82 -31.58
CA VAL A 395 19.74 -1.66 -31.80
C VAL A 395 20.48 -1.67 -30.47
N ARG A 396 21.80 -1.88 -30.51
CA ARG A 396 22.68 -1.93 -29.34
C ARG A 396 23.86 -1.01 -29.55
#